data_AF-A0A2T1EAL7-F1
#
_entry.id   AF-A0A2T1EAL7-F1
#
_cell.length_a   1.000
_cell.length_b   1.000
_cell.length_c   1.000
_cell.angle_alpha   90.00
_cell.angle_beta   90.00
_cell.angle_gamma   90.00
#
_symmetry.space_group_name_H-M   'P 1'
#
loop_
_entity.id
_entity.type
_entity.pdbx_description
1 polymer ?
#
loop_
_entity_poly.entity_id
_entity_poly.type
_entity_poly.pdbx_seq_one_letter_code
_entity_poly.pdbx_strand_id
1 'polypeptide(L)'
;MPDLTKVAIGLVCFTTAFVLASLVEYWVHRLMHASHRLGERHRDHHRRNEGQGVVWEFVDYVKGTFIVMSLLFFYSLEAGLGWCLGGLAFAAFSSYAHQLQHENPTKCFWMKMPVHYVHHKYGMWHHNFGLAVDWWDHVFGTYKLVDWLTDEELSRPARGYAELRWW
;
A
#
# COMPACT_ATOMS: atom_id res chain seq x y z
N MET A 1 -18.11 -0.77 -32.28
CA MET A 1 -17.72 -1.77 -31.26
C MET A 1 -16.31 -1.42 -30.82
N PRO A 2 -16.02 -1.31 -29.51
CA PRO A 2 -14.64 -1.13 -29.08
C PRO A 2 -13.80 -2.29 -29.61
N ASP A 3 -12.60 -1.99 -30.10
CA ASP A 3 -11.64 -3.00 -30.51
C ASP A 3 -11.27 -3.84 -29.28
N LEU A 4 -11.73 -5.09 -29.25
CA LEU A 4 -11.54 -6.00 -28.13
C LEU A 4 -10.05 -6.18 -27.80
N THR A 5 -9.18 -6.10 -28.79
CA THR A 5 -7.72 -6.21 -28.60
C THR A 5 -7.19 -5.05 -27.77
N LYS A 6 -7.63 -3.83 -28.08
CA LYS A 6 -7.26 -2.61 -27.38
C LYS A 6 -7.71 -2.62 -25.92
N VAL A 7 -8.94 -3.05 -25.68
CA VAL A 7 -9.47 -3.22 -24.31
C VAL A 7 -8.67 -4.28 -23.55
N ALA A 8 -8.38 -5.43 -24.18
CA ALA A 8 -7.59 -6.49 -23.56
C ALA A 8 -6.18 -6.02 -23.18
N ILE A 9 -5.49 -5.28 -24.06
CA ILE A 9 -4.18 -4.69 -23.77
C ILE A 9 -4.27 -3.79 -22.52
N GLY A 10 -5.25 -2.88 -22.48
CA GLY A 10 -5.46 -2.00 -21.34
C GLY A 10 -5.68 -2.75 -20.03
N LEU A 11 -6.52 -3.79 -20.03
CA LEU A 11 -6.82 -4.60 -18.84
C LEU A 11 -5.60 -5.40 -18.35
N VAL A 12 -4.82 -5.97 -19.27
CA VAL A 12 -3.58 -6.68 -18.93
C VAL A 12 -2.57 -5.72 -18.32
N CYS A 13 -2.34 -4.55 -18.93
CA CYS A 13 -1.44 -3.53 -18.40
C CYS A 13 -1.91 -3.00 -17.04
N PHE A 14 -3.20 -2.79 -16.85
CA PHE A 14 -3.79 -2.38 -15.56
C PHE A 14 -3.50 -3.40 -14.47
N THR A 15 -3.85 -4.67 -14.71
CA THR A 15 -3.69 -5.73 -13.72
C THR A 15 -2.22 -5.93 -13.38
N THR A 16 -1.35 -5.91 -14.40
CA THR A 16 0.09 -6.03 -14.21
C THR A 16 0.64 -4.87 -13.39
N ALA A 17 0.27 -3.63 -13.71
CA ALA A 17 0.71 -2.46 -12.96
C ALA A 17 0.24 -2.49 -11.50
N PHE A 18 -1.01 -2.88 -11.25
CA PHE A 18 -1.55 -3.00 -9.90
C PHE A 18 -0.75 -4.00 -9.05
N VAL A 19 -0.50 -5.20 -9.60
CA VAL A 19 0.28 -6.24 -8.89
C VAL A 19 1.73 -5.80 -8.71
N LEU A 20 2.37 -5.24 -9.73
CA LEU A 20 3.76 -4.76 -9.62
C LEU A 20 3.89 -3.58 -8.66
N ALA A 21 2.93 -2.68 -8.60
CA ALA A 21 2.92 -1.59 -7.62
C ALA A 21 2.89 -2.12 -6.18
N SER A 22 2.16 -3.21 -5.92
CA SER A 22 2.19 -3.88 -4.61
C SER A 22 3.56 -4.47 -4.26
N LEU A 23 4.30 -4.97 -5.25
CA LEU A 23 5.66 -5.46 -5.07
C LEU A 23 6.64 -4.32 -4.80
N VAL A 24 6.48 -3.20 -5.51
CA VAL A 24 7.28 -1.98 -5.31
C VAL A 24 7.05 -1.43 -3.92
N GLU A 25 5.80 -1.34 -3.45
CA GLU A 25 5.47 -0.93 -2.07
C GLU A 25 6.22 -1.77 -1.04
N TYR A 26 6.15 -3.10 -1.14
CA TYR A 26 6.84 -4.02 -0.24
C TYR A 26 8.35 -3.75 -0.19
N TRP A 27 9.01 -3.66 -1.34
CA TRP A 27 10.46 -3.47 -1.39
C TRP A 27 10.88 -2.08 -0.96
N VAL A 28 10.12 -1.03 -1.33
CA VAL A 28 10.40 0.34 -0.89
C VAL A 28 10.27 0.43 0.63
N HIS A 29 9.23 -0.14 1.23
CA HIS A 29 9.09 -0.16 2.69
C HIS A 29 10.25 -0.90 3.36
N ARG A 30 10.66 -2.06 2.82
CA ARG A 30 11.83 -2.79 3.30
C ARG A 30 13.13 -1.98 3.17
N LEU A 31 13.31 -1.25 2.07
CA LEU A 31 14.48 -0.38 1.86
C LEU A 31 14.49 0.83 2.80
N MET A 32 13.31 1.38 3.14
CA MET A 32 13.17 2.43 4.16
C MET A 32 13.63 1.94 5.54
N HIS A 33 13.46 0.65 5.85
CA HIS A 33 14.01 0.07 7.08
C HIS A 33 15.51 -0.20 7.01
N ALA A 34 16.04 -0.53 5.83
CA ALA A 34 17.46 -0.86 5.65
C ALA A 34 18.38 0.37 5.52
N SER A 35 17.88 1.51 5.02
CA SER A 35 18.68 2.69 4.69
C SER A 35 18.25 3.92 5.48
N HIS A 36 19.18 4.52 6.23
CA HIS A 36 18.91 5.75 6.97
C HIS A 36 18.45 6.91 6.07
N ARG A 37 19.01 7.04 4.87
CA ARG A 37 18.67 8.12 3.93
C ARG A 37 17.25 7.96 3.36
N LEU A 38 16.87 6.75 2.98
CA LEU A 38 15.55 6.50 2.42
C LEU A 38 14.48 6.39 3.51
N GLY A 39 14.88 6.02 4.72
CA GLY A 39 14.01 5.76 5.85
C GLY A 39 13.86 6.89 6.85
N GLU A 40 14.43 8.07 6.64
CA GLU A 40 14.39 9.15 7.65
C GLU A 40 12.95 9.52 8.03
N ARG A 41 12.12 9.82 7.02
CA ARG A 41 10.69 10.12 7.23
C ARG A 41 9.92 8.91 7.77
N HIS A 42 10.27 7.71 7.31
CA HIS A 42 9.65 6.46 7.75
C HIS A 42 9.95 6.16 9.23
N ARG A 43 11.15 6.46 9.70
CA ARG A 43 11.52 6.33 11.11
C ARG A 43 10.78 7.33 11.98
N ASP A 44 10.63 8.56 11.52
CA ASP A 44 9.81 9.57 12.22
C ASP A 44 8.33 9.18 12.25
N HIS A 45 7.84 8.51 11.21
CA HIS A 45 6.53 7.87 11.17
C HIS A 45 6.42 6.76 12.23
N HIS A 46 7.40 5.85 12.29
CA HIS A 46 7.50 4.81 13.33
C HIS A 46 7.53 5.38 14.75
N ARG A 47 8.30 6.44 14.98
CA ARG A 47 8.42 7.09 16.30
C ARG A 47 7.09 7.68 16.77
N ARG A 48 6.30 8.23 15.85
CA ARG A 48 5.01 8.86 16.16
C ARG A 48 3.82 7.90 16.09
N ASN A 49 3.97 6.81 15.35
CA ASN A 49 2.92 5.85 15.03
C ASN A 49 1.67 6.52 14.42
N GLU A 50 1.90 7.43 13.48
CA GLU A 50 0.84 8.23 12.84
C GLU A 50 1.09 8.28 11.33
N GLY A 51 0.08 7.94 10.52
CA GLY A 51 0.10 8.25 9.08
C GLY A 51 0.12 9.76 8.80
N GLN A 52 0.03 10.17 7.55
CA GLN A 52 -0.18 11.57 7.16
C GLN A 52 -1.56 11.83 6.54
N GLY A 53 -2.46 10.86 6.59
CA GLY A 53 -3.77 10.94 5.96
C GLY A 53 -3.76 10.45 4.51
N VAL A 54 -4.91 9.93 4.07
CA VAL A 54 -5.04 9.18 2.81
C VAL A 54 -4.55 9.98 1.58
N VAL A 55 -4.87 11.27 1.50
CA VAL A 55 -4.53 12.11 0.34
C VAL A 55 -3.03 12.40 0.28
N TRP A 56 -2.39 12.71 1.40
CA TRP A 56 -0.95 13.02 1.40
C TRP A 56 -0.09 11.78 1.14
N GLU A 57 -0.47 10.62 1.69
CA GLU A 57 0.16 9.35 1.32
C GLU A 57 0.02 9.09 -0.20
N PHE A 58 -1.20 9.25 -0.73
CA PHE A 58 -1.45 9.05 -2.16
C PHE A 58 -0.60 9.96 -3.03
N VAL A 59 -0.52 11.25 -2.69
CA VAL A 59 0.29 12.23 -3.42
C VAL A 59 1.76 11.86 -3.39
N ASP A 60 2.30 11.42 -2.24
CA ASP A 60 3.69 11.00 -2.13
C ASP A 60 3.97 9.74 -2.96
N TYR A 61 3.06 8.77 -2.97
CA TYR A 61 3.20 7.55 -3.77
C TYR A 61 3.20 7.89 -5.26
N VAL A 62 2.23 8.68 -5.72
CA VAL A 62 2.13 9.11 -7.13
C VAL A 62 3.36 9.92 -7.54
N LYS A 63 3.84 10.85 -6.70
CA LYS A 63 5.07 11.61 -6.98
C LYS A 63 6.28 10.69 -7.12
N GLY A 64 6.42 9.73 -6.20
CA GLY A 64 7.54 8.77 -6.21
C GLY A 64 7.53 7.84 -7.43
N THR A 65 6.37 7.53 -7.99
CA THR A 65 6.23 6.57 -9.10
C THR A 65 5.86 7.20 -10.45
N PHE A 66 5.69 8.53 -10.53
CA PHE A 66 5.16 9.23 -11.70
C PHE A 66 5.85 8.87 -13.03
N ILE A 67 7.20 8.84 -13.02
CA ILE A 67 7.99 8.49 -14.21
C ILE A 67 7.68 7.05 -14.65
N VAL A 68 7.66 6.11 -13.71
CA VAL A 68 7.38 4.68 -13.97
C VAL A 68 5.96 4.49 -14.51
N MET A 69 4.99 5.24 -13.97
CA MET A 69 3.59 5.19 -14.41
C MET A 69 3.39 5.73 -15.83
N SER A 70 4.33 6.53 -16.34
CA SER A 70 4.24 7.14 -17.65
C SER A 70 4.90 6.31 -18.77
N LEU A 71 5.66 5.25 -18.43
CA LEU A 71 6.51 4.53 -19.38
C LEU A 71 5.75 3.88 -20.55
N LEU A 72 4.59 3.27 -20.30
CA LEU A 72 3.88 2.55 -21.37
C LEU A 72 3.12 3.45 -22.34
N PHE A 73 2.99 4.76 -22.07
CA PHE A 73 2.47 5.71 -23.07
C PHE A 73 3.39 5.84 -24.28
N PHE A 74 4.69 5.57 -24.15
CA PHE A 74 5.63 5.54 -25.27
C PHE A 74 5.44 4.32 -26.19
N TYR A 75 4.68 3.32 -25.75
CA TYR A 75 4.39 2.12 -26.54
C TYR A 75 3.03 2.20 -27.23
N SER A 76 1.96 2.47 -26.48
CA SER A 76 0.61 2.73 -27.04
C SER A 76 -0.26 3.47 -26.03
N LEU A 77 -1.31 4.12 -26.51
CA LEU A 77 -2.26 4.84 -25.65
C LEU A 77 -2.98 3.88 -24.69
N GLU A 78 -3.41 2.73 -25.20
CA GLU A 78 -4.16 1.73 -24.45
C GLU A 78 -3.31 1.09 -23.33
N ALA A 79 -2.05 0.74 -23.65
CA ALA A 79 -1.12 0.22 -22.65
C ALA A 79 -0.76 1.27 -21.60
N GLY A 80 -0.51 2.52 -22.04
CA GLY A 80 -0.22 3.65 -21.15
C GLY A 80 -1.37 3.94 -20.19
N LEU A 81 -2.60 4.01 -20.69
CA LEU A 81 -3.80 4.23 -19.87
C LEU A 81 -4.00 3.09 -18.87
N GLY A 82 -3.95 1.84 -19.33
CA GLY A 82 -4.09 0.68 -18.45
C GLY A 82 -3.06 0.68 -17.32
N TRP A 83 -1.79 0.84 -17.69
CA TRP A 83 -0.66 0.86 -16.74
C TRP A 83 -0.76 2.00 -15.72
N CYS A 84 -0.99 3.22 -16.19
CA CYS A 84 -1.12 4.38 -15.33
C CYS A 84 -2.31 4.23 -14.37
N LEU A 85 -3.48 3.80 -14.86
CA LEU A 85 -4.66 3.58 -14.04
C LEU A 85 -4.45 2.44 -13.02
N GLY A 86 -3.74 1.38 -13.38
CA GLY A 86 -3.41 0.29 -12.46
C GLY A 86 -2.51 0.77 -11.32
N GLY A 87 -1.49 1.57 -11.65
CA GLY A 87 -0.63 2.21 -10.65
C GLY A 87 -1.39 3.20 -9.76
N LEU A 88 -2.25 4.05 -10.33
CA LEU A 88 -3.09 4.99 -9.57
C LEU A 88 -4.05 4.26 -8.65
N ALA A 89 -4.71 3.20 -9.14
CA ALA A 89 -5.63 2.39 -8.36
C ALA A 89 -4.92 1.73 -7.17
N PHE A 90 -3.73 1.17 -7.38
CA PHE A 90 -2.96 0.60 -6.28
C PHE A 90 -2.47 1.66 -5.30
N ALA A 91 -1.97 2.81 -5.78
CA ALA A 91 -1.54 3.90 -4.91
C ALA A 91 -2.68 4.41 -4.02
N ALA A 92 -3.90 4.54 -4.57
CA ALA A 92 -5.09 4.94 -3.82
C ALA A 92 -5.52 3.87 -2.81
N PHE A 93 -5.46 2.59 -3.19
CA PHE A 93 -5.76 1.49 -2.28
C PHE A 93 -4.74 1.40 -1.14
N SER A 94 -3.46 1.53 -1.46
CA SER A 94 -2.36 1.51 -0.50
C SER A 94 -2.43 2.66 0.50
N SER A 95 -2.65 3.90 0.03
CA SER A 95 -2.77 5.05 0.92
C SER A 95 -3.95 4.92 1.88
N TYR A 96 -5.08 4.41 1.38
CA TYR A 96 -6.25 4.10 2.18
C TYR A 96 -5.96 3.00 3.20
N ALA A 97 -5.40 1.87 2.77
CA ALA A 97 -5.08 0.74 3.64
C ALA A 97 -4.04 1.10 4.72
N HIS A 98 -3.07 1.94 4.37
CA HIS A 98 -2.08 2.47 5.30
C HIS A 98 -2.76 3.26 6.42
N GLN A 99 -3.58 4.27 6.07
CA GLN A 99 -4.28 5.08 7.07
C GLN A 99 -5.31 4.27 7.86
N LEU A 100 -6.02 3.34 7.20
CA LEU A 100 -6.99 2.45 7.85
C LEU A 100 -6.32 1.60 8.94
N GLN A 101 -5.10 1.10 8.71
CA GLN A 101 -4.40 0.30 9.70
C GLN A 101 -3.93 1.10 10.91
N HIS A 102 -3.60 2.39 10.75
CA HIS A 102 -3.29 3.25 11.89
C HIS A 102 -4.52 3.54 12.77
N GLU A 103 -5.68 3.73 12.15
CA GLU A 103 -6.87 4.20 12.87
C GLU A 103 -7.87 3.10 13.25
N ASN A 104 -8.13 2.16 12.35
CA ASN A 104 -9.13 1.10 12.52
C ASN A 104 -8.68 -0.24 11.89
N PRO A 105 -7.65 -0.89 12.47
CA PRO A 105 -7.04 -2.10 11.92
C PRO A 105 -8.00 -3.29 11.78
N THR A 106 -9.10 -3.33 12.55
CA THR A 106 -10.12 -4.40 12.47
C THR A 106 -10.93 -4.39 11.19
N LYS A 107 -10.86 -3.30 10.42
CA LYS A 107 -11.54 -3.17 9.12
C LYS A 107 -10.73 -3.65 7.92
N CYS A 108 -9.49 -4.10 8.12
CA CYS A 108 -8.67 -4.69 7.07
C CYS A 108 -9.05 -6.16 6.81
N PHE A 109 -10.32 -6.41 6.46
CA PHE A 109 -10.89 -7.75 6.34
C PHE A 109 -10.30 -8.61 5.22
N TRP A 110 -9.58 -7.99 4.27
CA TRP A 110 -8.96 -8.70 3.14
C TRP A 110 -7.59 -9.31 3.48
N MET A 111 -7.06 -9.04 4.68
CA MET A 111 -5.86 -9.69 5.21
C MET A 111 -6.21 -10.46 6.48
N LYS A 112 -5.51 -11.55 6.74
CA LYS A 112 -5.70 -12.32 7.99
C LYS A 112 -5.36 -11.48 9.23
N MET A 113 -4.45 -10.54 9.07
CA MET A 113 -3.96 -9.63 10.08
C MET A 113 -3.58 -8.31 9.40
N PRO A 114 -3.88 -7.15 10.00
CA PRO A 114 -3.43 -5.86 9.49
C PRO A 114 -1.92 -5.73 9.69
N VAL A 115 -1.15 -6.18 8.69
CA VAL A 115 0.31 -6.34 8.74
C VAL A 115 1.04 -5.06 9.12
N HIS A 116 0.60 -3.90 8.62
CA HIS A 116 1.21 -2.62 8.95
C HIS A 116 0.92 -2.20 10.38
N TYR A 117 -0.31 -2.40 10.85
CA TYR A 117 -0.66 -2.10 12.23
C TYR A 117 0.20 -2.91 13.21
N VAL A 118 0.32 -4.22 12.99
CA VAL A 118 1.13 -5.08 13.87
C VAL A 118 2.62 -4.80 13.72
N HIS A 119 3.05 -4.37 12.53
CA HIS A 119 4.42 -3.99 12.28
C HIS A 119 4.83 -2.82 13.19
N HIS A 120 3.96 -1.84 13.35
CA HIS A 120 4.14 -0.75 14.31
C HIS A 120 3.97 -1.21 15.76
N LYS A 121 2.84 -1.85 16.10
CA LYS A 121 2.49 -2.22 17.48
C LYS A 121 3.57 -3.06 18.16
N TYR A 122 4.18 -3.99 17.43
CA TYR A 122 5.17 -4.92 17.96
C TYR A 122 6.61 -4.64 17.49
N GLY A 123 6.87 -3.48 16.88
CA GLY A 123 8.22 -3.07 16.46
C GLY A 123 8.89 -4.06 15.50
N MET A 124 8.17 -4.49 14.46
CA MET A 124 8.62 -5.54 13.55
C MET A 124 9.57 -5.04 12.45
N TRP A 125 10.73 -4.48 12.83
CA TRP A 125 11.73 -3.91 11.91
C TRP A 125 12.22 -4.86 10.79
N HIS A 126 11.97 -6.17 10.90
CA HIS A 126 12.39 -7.19 9.95
C HIS A 126 11.24 -8.05 9.38
N HIS A 127 9.98 -7.72 9.69
CA HIS A 127 8.81 -8.52 9.31
C HIS A 127 7.61 -7.66 8.92
N ASN A 128 6.66 -8.22 8.17
CA ASN A 128 5.37 -7.59 7.84
C ASN A 128 5.53 -6.21 7.17
N PHE A 129 6.23 -6.18 6.03
CA PHE A 129 6.49 -4.95 5.27
C PHE A 129 5.37 -4.55 4.30
N GLY A 130 4.38 -5.41 4.07
CA GLY A 130 3.20 -5.04 3.30
C GLY A 130 2.45 -3.89 3.96
N LEU A 131 1.97 -2.93 3.15
CA LEU A 131 1.02 -1.92 3.62
C LEU A 131 -0.38 -2.35 3.19
N ALA A 132 -0.63 -2.48 1.89
CA ALA A 132 -1.97 -2.75 1.37
C ALA A 132 -2.35 -4.24 1.40
N VAL A 133 -1.34 -5.10 1.17
CA VAL A 133 -1.48 -6.57 1.05
C VAL A 133 -0.29 -7.27 1.70
N ASP A 134 -0.48 -8.50 2.15
CA ASP A 134 0.54 -9.33 2.81
C ASP A 134 1.20 -10.36 1.87
N TRP A 135 0.88 -10.33 0.58
CA TRP A 135 1.32 -11.33 -0.41
C TRP A 135 2.85 -11.49 -0.43
N TRP A 136 3.56 -10.36 -0.47
CA TRP A 136 5.01 -10.35 -0.61
C TRP A 136 5.72 -10.72 0.70
N ASP A 137 5.09 -10.47 1.85
CA ASP A 137 5.60 -10.99 3.11
C ASP A 137 5.59 -12.51 3.15
N HIS A 138 4.57 -13.14 2.57
CA HIS A 138 4.54 -14.59 2.41
C HIS A 138 5.58 -15.08 1.40
N VAL A 139 5.66 -14.44 0.22
CA VAL A 139 6.60 -14.83 -0.85
C VAL A 139 8.05 -14.72 -0.41
N PHE A 140 8.42 -13.64 0.29
CA PHE A 140 9.80 -13.38 0.71
C PHE A 140 10.11 -13.81 2.15
N GLY A 141 9.18 -14.53 2.81
CA GLY A 141 9.40 -15.10 4.15
C GLY A 141 9.52 -14.08 5.27
N THR A 142 8.94 -12.89 5.11
CA THR A 142 8.91 -11.83 6.14
C THR A 142 7.58 -11.78 6.89
N TYR A 143 6.59 -12.61 6.54
CA TYR A 143 5.33 -12.70 7.26
C TYR A 143 5.51 -13.30 8.66
N LYS A 144 5.10 -12.56 9.68
CA LYS A 144 5.10 -12.99 11.09
C LYS A 144 3.71 -12.81 11.69
N LEU A 145 2.98 -13.92 11.80
CA LEU A 145 1.69 -13.94 12.47
C LEU A 145 1.86 -13.70 13.97
N VAL A 146 1.01 -12.85 14.53
CA VAL A 146 0.91 -12.62 15.98
C VAL A 146 -0.55 -12.57 16.39
N ASP A 147 -0.81 -12.85 17.66
CA ASP A 147 -2.11 -12.61 18.25
C ASP A 147 -2.26 -11.10 18.53
N TRP A 148 -3.00 -10.42 17.65
CA TRP A 148 -3.04 -8.96 17.58
C TRP A 148 -4.37 -8.37 18.03
N LEU A 149 -5.44 -9.17 17.99
CA LEU A 149 -6.81 -8.73 18.25
C LEU A 149 -7.11 -8.92 19.73
N THR A 150 -6.87 -7.88 20.52
CA THR A 150 -7.10 -7.88 21.97
C THR A 150 -8.34 -7.05 22.32
N ASP A 151 -8.71 -7.03 23.60
CA ASP A 151 -9.79 -6.18 24.11
C ASP A 151 -9.56 -4.69 23.79
N GLU A 152 -8.30 -4.25 23.65
CA GLU A 152 -7.98 -2.88 23.22
C GLU A 152 -8.55 -2.61 21.81
N GLU A 153 -8.26 -3.46 20.83
CA GLU A 153 -8.73 -3.26 19.46
C GLU A 153 -10.24 -3.43 19.34
N LEU A 154 -10.82 -4.34 20.12
CA LEU A 154 -12.25 -4.61 20.14
C LEU A 154 -13.06 -3.49 20.82
N SER A 155 -12.46 -2.78 21.78
CA SER A 155 -13.10 -1.67 22.49
C SER A 155 -12.95 -0.32 21.78
N ARG A 156 -12.15 -0.23 20.71
CA ARG A 156 -12.00 1.00 19.92
C ARG A 156 -13.35 1.41 19.31
N PRO A 157 -13.70 2.71 19.35
CA PRO A 157 -14.90 3.21 18.68
C PRO A 157 -14.87 2.80 17.21
N ALA A 158 -15.98 2.22 16.73
CA ALA A 158 -16.10 1.77 15.35
C ALA A 158 -16.15 2.97 14.39
N ARG A 159 -15.00 3.59 14.12
CA ARG A 159 -14.92 4.70 13.16
C ARG A 159 -15.31 4.23 11.78
N GLY A 160 -16.25 4.92 11.14
CA GLY A 160 -16.70 4.63 9.77
C GLY A 160 -15.55 4.64 8.76
N TYR A 161 -15.73 4.01 7.58
CA TYR A 161 -14.70 4.02 6.53
C TYR A 161 -14.39 5.44 6.01
N ALA A 162 -15.32 6.37 6.16
CA ALA A 162 -15.15 7.78 5.81
C ALA A 162 -14.56 8.64 6.95
N GLU A 163 -14.47 8.10 8.17
CA GLU A 163 -13.99 8.81 9.36
C GLU A 163 -12.48 8.70 9.57
N LEU A 164 -11.76 8.21 8.56
CA LEU A 164 -10.31 8.27 8.52
C LEU A 164 -9.84 9.71 8.36
N ARG A 165 -8.64 10.02 8.85
CA ARG A 165 -7.97 11.25 8.49
C ARG A 165 -7.62 11.23 7.00
N TRP A 166 -8.22 12.13 6.23
CA TRP A 166 -7.99 12.24 4.79
C TRP A 166 -6.81 13.16 4.42
N TRP A 167 -6.41 14.09 5.30
CA TRP A 167 -5.36 15.09 5.08
C TRP A 167 -4.52 15.36 6.34
#